data_AF-A0A2A9MD19-F1
#
_entry.id   AF-A0A2A9MD19-F1
#
_cell.length_a   1.000
_cell.length_b   1.000
_cell.length_c   1.000
_cell.angle_alpha   90.00
_cell.angle_beta   90.00
_cell.angle_gamma   90.00
#
_symmetry.space_group_name_H-M   'P 1'
#
loop_
_entity.id
_entity.type
_entity.pdbx_description
1 polymer ?
#
loop_
_entity_poly.entity_id
_entity_poly.type
_entity_poly.pdbx_seq_one_letter_code
_entity_poly.pdbx_strand_id
1 'polypeptide(L)'
;MEMFRRQFFSVFLLLVLSASSLNSDRFAGAADSSETEDNMKTVMFEGPPKDNVYEAELHLESTPSEAKVVIKSSAGSGGYTFMAYDIFEGNNELPKLHVQALPEDEMKKRLEAPVSKHGVTLTKPAVENVNKMPGAPQTYEAMLKVERPGNYVAVIGRVRPWSPTDGASFYVVRIRATE
;
A
#
# COMPACT_ATOMS: atom_id res chain seq x y z
N MET A 1 -49.19 -42.89 -15.61
CA MET A 1 -49.72 -41.93 -16.61
C MET A 1 -48.80 -40.72 -16.54
N GLU A 2 -47.85 -40.59 -17.47
CA GLU A 2 -48.01 -39.83 -18.74
C GLU A 2 -48.32 -38.35 -18.45
N MET A 3 -47.61 -37.31 -18.93
CA MET A 3 -46.61 -37.12 -19.99
C MET A 3 -45.78 -35.87 -19.61
N PHE A 4 -44.46 -35.85 -19.76
CA PHE A 4 -43.74 -35.28 -20.92
C PHE A 4 -44.46 -34.16 -21.69
N ARG A 5 -43.96 -32.92 -21.59
CA ARG A 5 -43.93 -32.00 -22.74
C ARG A 5 -42.79 -30.98 -22.62
N ARG A 6 -41.70 -31.27 -23.32
CA ARG A 6 -40.73 -30.28 -23.82
C ARG A 6 -41.43 -29.43 -24.88
N GLN A 7 -41.23 -28.12 -24.86
CA GLN A 7 -41.36 -27.28 -26.04
C GLN A 7 -40.03 -26.54 -26.27
N PHE A 8 -39.37 -26.93 -27.36
CA PHE A 8 -38.27 -26.25 -28.00
C PHE A 8 -38.80 -25.10 -28.86
N PHE A 9 -38.14 -23.95 -28.87
CA PHE A 9 -38.00 -23.00 -29.99
C PHE A 9 -36.87 -22.02 -29.64
N SER A 10 -36.18 -21.36 -30.55
CA SER A 10 -35.42 -21.79 -31.74
C SER A 10 -34.36 -20.70 -31.93
N VAL A 11 -33.22 -21.07 -32.52
CA VAL A 11 -32.03 -20.25 -32.77
C VAL A 11 -32.34 -19.05 -33.66
N PHE A 12 -31.77 -17.87 -33.38
CA PHE A 12 -31.35 -16.91 -34.40
C PHE A 12 -30.09 -16.15 -33.97
N LEU A 13 -28.99 -16.46 -34.66
CA LEU A 13 -27.73 -15.73 -34.71
C LEU A 13 -27.87 -14.68 -35.82
N LEU A 14 -27.46 -13.42 -35.58
CA LEU A 14 -27.23 -12.46 -36.66
C LEU A 14 -26.05 -11.54 -36.33
N LEU A 15 -24.97 -11.75 -37.08
CA LEU A 15 -23.79 -10.91 -37.24
C LEU A 15 -24.15 -9.67 -38.06
N VAL A 16 -23.73 -8.48 -37.62
CA VAL A 16 -23.49 -7.35 -38.53
C VAL A 16 -22.14 -6.73 -38.19
N LEU A 17 -21.15 -7.00 -39.04
CA LEU A 17 -19.92 -6.26 -39.17
C LEU A 17 -20.21 -5.00 -39.99
N SER A 18 -19.71 -3.84 -39.55
CA SER A 18 -19.50 -2.69 -40.44
C SER A 18 -18.27 -1.94 -39.97
N ALA A 19 -17.23 -2.01 -40.81
CA ALA A 19 -16.01 -1.25 -40.73
C ALA A 19 -16.09 -0.06 -41.70
N SER A 20 -15.68 1.11 -41.23
CA SER A 20 -15.21 2.30 -41.98
C SER A 20 -14.34 3.07 -40.96
N SER A 21 -13.01 3.06 -40.90
CA SER A 21 -11.92 3.42 -41.82
C SER A 21 -11.87 4.90 -42.26
N LEU A 22 -10.83 5.62 -41.77
CA LEU A 22 -10.09 6.77 -42.33
C LEU A 22 -10.85 8.11 -42.37
N ASN A 23 -10.33 9.29 -42.01
CA ASN A 23 -8.96 9.83 -42.04
C ASN A 23 -8.91 11.13 -41.17
N SER A 24 -7.94 11.33 -40.28
CA SER A 24 -6.71 12.17 -40.41
C SER A 24 -6.94 13.70 -40.51
N ASP A 25 -6.56 14.47 -39.48
CA ASP A 25 -5.33 15.28 -39.53
C ASP A 25 -5.06 16.10 -38.25
N ARG A 26 -3.90 15.79 -37.64
CA ARG A 26 -2.87 16.68 -37.08
C ARG A 26 -3.28 17.82 -36.13
N PHE A 27 -3.00 17.60 -34.85
CA PHE A 27 -2.12 18.52 -34.11
C PHE A 27 -0.93 17.75 -33.55
N ALA A 28 0.26 18.22 -33.89
CA ALA A 28 1.55 17.68 -33.50
C ALA A 28 2.09 18.46 -32.30
N GLY A 29 2.78 17.77 -31.39
CA GLY A 29 3.92 18.34 -30.65
C GLY A 29 3.92 18.13 -29.13
N ALA A 30 5.00 17.46 -28.68
CA ALA A 30 5.46 17.20 -27.31
C ALA A 30 4.66 16.11 -26.55
N ALA A 31 5.12 14.85 -26.49
CA ALA A 31 6.24 14.35 -25.68
C ALA A 31 6.05 14.79 -24.21
N ASP A 32 5.90 13.90 -23.22
CA ASP A 32 6.57 12.63 -23.03
C ASP A 32 5.80 11.83 -21.96
N SER A 33 5.64 10.53 -22.19
CA SER A 33 5.33 9.45 -21.23
C SER A 33 4.53 9.76 -19.94
N SER A 34 3.20 9.60 -20.00
CA SER A 34 2.38 9.26 -18.82
C SER A 34 2.09 7.75 -18.78
N GLU A 35 3.14 6.95 -18.82
CA GLU A 35 3.10 5.50 -18.59
C GLU A 35 4.00 5.17 -17.38
N THR A 36 3.60 5.66 -16.21
CA THR A 36 4.23 5.30 -14.92
C THR A 36 3.32 4.47 -14.03
N GLU A 37 2.23 3.90 -14.57
CA GLU A 37 1.28 3.13 -13.76
C GLU A 37 1.49 1.61 -13.74
N ASP A 38 2.40 1.02 -14.53
CA ASP A 38 2.31 -0.43 -14.80
C ASP A 38 3.36 -1.35 -14.17
N ASN A 39 4.16 -0.92 -13.18
CA ASN A 39 5.06 -1.86 -12.46
C ASN A 39 5.50 -1.43 -11.04
N MET A 40 4.69 -0.66 -10.31
CA MET A 40 5.01 -0.37 -8.91
C MET A 40 4.82 -1.62 -8.03
N LYS A 41 5.89 -2.14 -7.42
CA LYS A 41 5.81 -3.31 -6.53
C LYS A 41 4.91 -2.98 -5.34
N THR A 42 4.00 -3.89 -5.02
CA THR A 42 3.10 -3.78 -3.87
C THR A 42 3.52 -4.77 -2.78
N VAL A 43 3.68 -4.27 -1.55
CA VAL A 43 3.99 -5.04 -0.36
C VAL A 43 2.73 -5.20 0.47
N MET A 44 2.39 -6.43 0.81
CA MET A 44 1.30 -6.76 1.73
C MET A 44 1.84 -7.59 2.88
N PHE A 45 1.22 -7.46 4.05
CA PHE A 45 1.58 -8.23 5.23
C PHE A 45 0.71 -9.48 5.30
N GLU A 46 1.34 -10.65 5.23
CA GLU A 46 0.68 -11.94 5.31
C GLU A 46 0.94 -12.60 6.67
N GLY A 47 -0.05 -13.33 7.17
CA GLY A 47 0.07 -14.10 8.41
C GLY A 47 -0.16 -13.32 9.70
N PRO A 48 -0.21 -14.03 10.84
CA PRO A 48 -0.37 -13.43 12.16
C PRO A 48 0.91 -12.70 12.57
N PRO A 49 0.80 -11.62 13.38
CA PRO A 49 1.97 -10.95 13.91
C PRO A 49 2.69 -11.83 14.94
N LYS A 50 4.01 -11.66 15.06
CA LYS A 50 4.79 -12.16 16.18
C LYS A 50 5.09 -10.99 17.12
N ASP A 51 4.69 -11.09 18.38
CA ASP A 51 4.92 -10.04 19.40
C ASP A 51 4.43 -8.64 18.94
N ASN A 52 3.28 -8.58 18.26
CA ASN A 52 2.70 -7.38 17.62
C ASN A 52 3.52 -6.78 16.47
N VAL A 53 4.45 -7.54 15.89
CA VAL A 53 5.22 -7.17 14.70
C VAL A 53 4.74 -8.00 13.51
N TYR A 54 4.35 -7.31 12.44
CA TYR A 54 4.08 -7.86 11.12
C TYR A 54 5.32 -7.62 10.25
N GLU A 55 5.79 -8.64 9.55
CA GLU A 55 6.96 -8.51 8.67
C GLU A 55 6.56 -8.81 7.22
N ALA A 56 7.19 -8.12 6.28
CA ALA A 56 7.10 -8.38 4.85
C ALA A 56 8.45 -8.10 4.20
N GLU A 57 8.73 -8.76 3.08
CA GLU A 57 9.96 -8.58 2.31
C GLU A 57 9.66 -7.84 1.01
N LEU A 58 10.58 -6.95 0.62
CA LEU A 58 10.53 -6.20 -0.63
C LEU A 58 11.89 -6.30 -1.33
N HIS A 59 11.87 -6.88 -2.53
CA HIS A 59 13.04 -7.01 -3.38
C HIS A 59 12.90 -6.03 -4.55
N LEU A 60 13.82 -5.07 -4.66
CA LEU A 60 13.88 -4.09 -5.73
C LEU A 60 15.09 -4.41 -6.61
N GLU A 61 14.84 -4.60 -7.90
CA GLU A 61 15.86 -5.02 -8.87
C GLU A 61 16.69 -3.86 -9.41
N SER A 62 16.23 -2.62 -9.20
CA SER A 62 16.92 -1.41 -9.63
C SER A 62 16.63 -0.25 -8.67
N THR A 63 17.51 0.75 -8.68
CA THR A 63 17.30 2.02 -7.96
C THR A 63 17.58 3.23 -8.87
N PRO A 64 16.82 4.34 -8.77
CA PRO A 64 15.73 4.59 -7.84
C PRO A 64 14.47 3.79 -8.16
N SER A 65 13.70 3.45 -7.13
CA SER A 65 12.45 2.69 -7.27
C SER A 65 11.42 3.10 -6.22
N GLU A 66 10.15 2.87 -6.54
CA GLU A 66 9.02 3.12 -5.68
C GLU A 66 8.23 1.83 -5.46
N ALA A 67 7.69 1.69 -4.25
CA ALA A 67 6.84 0.59 -3.86
C ALA A 67 5.69 1.08 -3.01
N LYS A 68 4.56 0.37 -3.11
CA LYS A 68 3.36 0.64 -2.34
C LYS A 68 3.25 -0.34 -1.18
N VAL A 69 3.10 0.15 0.03
CA VAL A 69 2.89 -0.67 1.23
C VAL A 69 1.42 -0.63 1.59
N VAL A 70 0.77 -1.80 1.60
CA VAL A 70 -0.67 -1.94 1.82
C VAL A 70 -0.94 -2.68 3.13
N ILE A 71 -1.68 -2.02 4.02
CA ILE A 71 -2.06 -2.54 5.33
C ILE A 71 -3.59 -2.63 5.41
N LYS A 72 -4.11 -3.85 5.62
CA LYS A 72 -5.53 -4.06 5.94
C LYS A 72 -5.72 -3.99 7.45
N SER A 73 -6.48 -3.03 7.93
CA SER A 73 -6.67 -2.82 9.37
C SER A 73 -7.99 -2.13 9.68
N SER A 74 -8.51 -2.33 10.89
CA SER A 74 -9.62 -1.57 11.46
C SER A 74 -9.15 -0.37 12.28
N ALA A 75 -7.94 0.16 12.04
CA ALA A 75 -7.30 1.17 12.91
C ALA A 75 -8.18 2.39 13.22
N GLY A 76 -9.10 2.80 12.34
CA GLY A 76 -10.10 3.85 12.62
C GLY A 76 -11.10 3.53 13.75
N SER A 77 -11.20 2.29 14.19
CA SER A 77 -12.00 1.84 15.34
C SER A 77 -11.10 1.70 16.58
N GLY A 78 -11.53 2.26 17.71
CA GLY A 78 -10.80 2.18 18.98
C GLY A 78 -9.65 3.19 19.13
N GLY A 79 -9.55 4.19 18.26
CA GLY A 79 -8.65 5.32 18.43
C GLY A 79 -7.19 5.07 18.00
N TYR A 80 -6.96 4.07 17.16
CA TYR A 80 -5.63 3.82 16.60
C TYR A 80 -5.42 4.61 15.31
N THR A 81 -4.17 4.88 14.99
CA THR A 81 -3.77 5.51 13.73
C THR A 81 -2.42 4.96 13.30
N PHE A 82 -2.07 5.20 12.04
CA PHE A 82 -0.79 4.84 11.48
C PHE A 82 0.16 6.03 11.42
N MET A 83 1.45 5.73 11.53
CA MET A 83 2.55 6.67 11.35
C MET A 83 3.74 5.99 10.68
N ALA A 84 4.49 6.74 9.87
CA ALA A 84 5.84 6.32 9.49
C ALA A 84 6.73 6.37 10.74
N TYR A 85 7.21 5.21 11.23
CA TYR A 85 7.92 5.13 12.51
C TYR A 85 9.41 5.41 12.35
N ASP A 86 10.14 4.57 11.63
CA ASP A 86 11.56 4.81 11.39
C ASP A 86 12.07 4.02 10.18
N ILE A 87 13.29 4.32 9.76
CA ILE A 87 14.04 3.60 8.74
C ILE A 87 15.42 3.28 9.32
N PHE A 88 15.81 2.02 9.23
CA PHE A 88 17.11 1.52 9.63
C PHE A 88 17.88 1.00 8.41
N GLU A 89 19.21 1.11 8.46
CA GLU A 89 20.12 0.54 7.47
C GLU A 89 20.66 -0.81 7.96
N GLY A 90 20.71 -1.81 7.07
CA GLY A 90 21.18 -3.16 7.37
C GLY A 90 20.07 -4.18 7.70
N ASN A 91 20.47 -5.44 7.91
CA ASN A 91 19.57 -6.61 8.01
C ASN A 91 19.51 -7.31 9.37
N ASN A 92 20.33 -6.93 10.36
CA ASN A 92 20.76 -7.93 11.33
C ASN A 92 19.98 -8.03 12.63
N GLU A 93 19.16 -7.06 13.03
CA GLU A 93 18.19 -7.24 14.13
C GLU A 93 17.30 -5.99 14.21
N LEU A 94 15.99 -6.20 14.40
CA LEU A 94 15.08 -5.09 14.60
C LEU A 94 15.34 -4.52 16.01
N PRO A 95 15.61 -3.20 16.15
CA PRO A 95 15.74 -2.62 17.47
C PRO A 95 14.42 -2.74 18.22
N LYS A 96 14.47 -2.65 19.55
CA LYS A 96 13.26 -2.65 20.37
C LYS A 96 12.38 -1.46 19.98
N LEU A 97 11.27 -1.75 19.31
CA LEU A 97 10.34 -0.73 18.83
C LEU A 97 9.48 -0.22 19.98
N HIS A 98 9.50 1.10 20.17
CA HIS A 98 8.72 1.78 21.19
C HIS A 98 8.38 3.19 20.73
N VAL A 99 7.13 3.60 20.93
CA VAL A 99 6.70 4.96 20.62
C VAL A 99 6.62 5.74 21.93
N GLN A 100 7.44 6.79 22.03
CA GLN A 100 7.45 7.68 23.17
C GLN A 100 6.14 8.47 23.25
N ALA A 101 5.62 8.67 24.46
CA ALA A 101 4.55 9.62 24.69
C ALA A 101 5.07 11.06 24.49
N LEU A 102 4.41 11.81 23.63
CA LEU A 102 4.72 13.21 23.33
C LEU A 102 3.53 14.10 23.69
N PRO A 103 3.74 15.41 23.92
CA PRO A 103 2.66 16.38 23.96
C PRO A 103 1.77 16.29 22.71
N GLU A 104 0.48 16.60 22.84
CA GLU A 104 -0.53 16.40 21.78
C GLU A 104 -0.12 17.04 20.44
N ASP A 105 0.32 18.30 20.47
CA ASP A 105 0.73 19.01 19.26
C ASP A 105 1.97 18.39 18.57
N GLU A 106 2.90 17.87 19.36
CA GLU A 106 4.09 17.18 18.85
C GLU A 106 3.74 15.82 18.29
N MET A 107 2.88 15.06 18.99
CA MET A 107 2.37 13.78 18.52
C MET A 107 1.62 13.96 17.20
N LYS A 108 0.76 14.97 17.10
CA LYS A 108 0.04 15.29 15.85
C LYS A 108 1.00 15.55 14.69
N LYS A 109 2.03 16.40 14.90
CA LYS A 109 3.06 16.63 13.87
C LYS A 109 3.80 15.35 13.51
N ARG A 110 4.13 14.54 14.52
CA ARG A 110 4.86 13.28 14.34
C ARG A 110 4.06 12.26 13.54
N LEU A 111 2.75 12.19 13.72
CA LEU A 111 1.84 11.29 13.01
C LEU A 111 1.74 11.64 11.52
N GLU A 112 1.75 12.93 11.17
CA GLU A 112 1.66 13.38 9.78
C GLU A 112 3.00 13.37 9.04
N ALA A 113 4.12 13.42 9.76
CA ALA A 113 5.44 13.50 9.15
C ALA A 113 5.85 12.20 8.44
N PRO A 114 6.35 12.27 7.18
CA PRO A 114 7.06 11.16 6.57
C PRO A 114 8.42 10.97 7.28
N VAL A 115 9.00 9.78 7.13
CA VAL A 115 10.38 9.50 7.56
C VAL A 115 11.25 9.37 6.32
N SER A 116 12.36 10.09 6.29
CA SER A 116 13.37 9.96 5.24
C SER A 116 14.76 9.81 5.87
N LYS A 117 15.40 8.66 5.65
CA LYS A 117 16.75 8.34 6.14
C LYS A 117 17.42 7.38 5.17
N HIS A 118 18.75 7.43 5.11
CA HIS A 118 19.57 6.49 4.31
C HIS A 118 19.25 6.44 2.80
N GLY A 119 18.53 7.43 2.24
CA GLY A 119 18.05 7.40 0.85
C GLY A 119 16.76 6.60 0.66
N VAL A 120 16.06 6.30 1.76
CA VAL A 120 14.73 5.71 1.75
C VAL A 120 13.76 6.70 2.37
N THR A 121 12.59 6.87 1.74
CA THR A 121 11.50 7.70 2.25
C THR A 121 10.24 6.87 2.39
N LEU A 122 9.61 6.95 3.56
CA LEU A 122 8.35 6.28 3.88
C LEU A 122 7.32 7.33 4.26
N THR A 123 6.19 7.35 3.56
CA THR A 123 5.07 8.23 3.89
C THR A 123 4.17 7.65 4.97
N LYS A 124 3.37 8.50 5.61
CA LYS A 124 2.31 8.05 6.53
C LYS A 124 1.27 7.23 5.75
N PRO A 125 0.87 6.05 6.26
CA PRO A 125 -0.25 5.33 5.68
C PRO A 125 -1.55 6.13 5.73
N ALA A 126 -2.23 6.24 4.59
CA ALA A 126 -3.50 6.94 4.43
C ALA A 126 -4.56 6.01 3.85
N VAL A 127 -5.84 6.28 4.14
CA VAL A 127 -6.96 5.54 3.55
C VAL A 127 -7.37 6.24 2.26
N GLU A 128 -7.31 5.55 1.12
CA GLU A 128 -7.80 6.10 -0.14
C GLU A 128 -9.33 6.13 -0.20
N ASN A 129 -9.98 5.05 0.27
CA ASN A 129 -11.43 4.89 0.21
C ASN A 129 -11.99 4.45 1.56
N VAL A 130 -12.54 5.40 2.32
CA VAL A 130 -13.11 5.11 3.64
C VAL A 130 -14.38 4.28 3.49
N ASN A 131 -14.36 3.05 3.98
CA ASN A 131 -15.56 2.25 4.15
C ASN A 131 -16.47 2.93 5.18
N LYS A 132 -17.72 3.19 4.78
CA LYS A 132 -18.71 3.94 5.56
C LYS A 132 -19.26 3.15 6.74
N MET A 133 -19.05 1.85 6.80
CA MET A 133 -19.50 1.01 7.90
C MET A 133 -18.53 1.11 9.09
N PRO A 134 -18.98 1.61 10.27
CA PRO A 134 -18.12 1.70 11.45
C PRO A 134 -17.54 0.34 11.83
N GLY A 135 -16.23 0.29 12.12
CA GLY A 135 -15.55 -0.95 12.50
C GLY A 135 -15.22 -1.89 11.34
N ALA A 136 -15.67 -1.61 10.11
CA ALA A 136 -15.26 -2.40 8.96
C ALA A 136 -13.75 -2.25 8.69
N PRO A 137 -13.07 -3.32 8.21
CA PRO A 137 -11.70 -3.22 7.77
C PRO A 137 -11.52 -2.15 6.69
N GLN A 138 -10.44 -1.39 6.80
CA GLN A 138 -10.00 -0.37 5.86
C GLN A 138 -8.66 -0.81 5.24
N THR A 139 -8.39 -0.30 4.05
CA THR A 139 -7.09 -0.43 3.41
C THR A 139 -6.33 0.88 3.59
N TYR A 140 -5.14 0.80 4.17
CA TYR A 140 -4.22 1.92 4.33
C TYR A 140 -3.04 1.71 3.39
N GLU A 141 -2.64 2.76 2.70
CA GLU A 141 -1.55 2.74 1.73
C GLU A 141 -0.49 3.75 2.11
N ALA A 142 0.78 3.33 2.06
CA ALA A 142 1.94 4.20 2.20
C ALA A 142 2.87 4.02 1.00
N MET A 143 3.52 5.11 0.61
CA MET A 143 4.52 5.12 -0.44
C MET A 143 5.90 4.95 0.18
N LEU A 144 6.67 4.04 -0.40
CA LEU A 144 8.05 3.78 -0.05
C LEU A 144 8.91 4.09 -1.28
N LYS A 145 9.79 5.09 -1.15
CA LYS A 145 10.75 5.47 -2.19
C LYS A 145 12.15 5.05 -1.76
N VAL A 146 12.88 4.36 -2.63
CA VAL A 146 14.25 3.92 -2.40
C VAL A 146 15.14 4.51 -3.49
N GLU A 147 16.06 5.38 -3.11
CA GLU A 147 16.89 6.16 -4.03
C GLU A 147 18.28 5.57 -4.23
N ARG A 148 18.72 4.66 -3.34
CA ARG A 148 20.06 4.07 -3.36
C ARG A 148 19.99 2.56 -3.13
N PRO A 149 20.91 1.78 -3.76
CA PRO A 149 21.01 0.35 -3.51
C PRO A 149 21.46 0.10 -2.07
N GLY A 150 20.99 -1.00 -1.48
CA GLY A 150 21.29 -1.33 -0.10
C GLY A 150 20.26 -2.26 0.53
N ASN A 151 20.48 -2.55 1.81
CA ASN A 151 19.52 -3.27 2.64
C ASN A 151 18.97 -2.30 3.69
N TYR A 152 17.65 -2.26 3.83
CA TYR A 152 16.96 -1.32 4.71
C TYR A 152 15.81 -2.01 5.43
N VAL A 153 15.41 -1.42 6.56
CA VAL A 153 14.20 -1.81 7.28
C VAL A 153 13.35 -0.56 7.47
N ALA A 154 12.20 -0.53 6.81
CA ALA A 154 11.21 0.55 6.98
C ALA A 154 10.11 0.09 7.93
N VAL A 155 9.77 0.93 8.91
CA VAL A 155 8.82 0.58 9.98
C VAL A 155 7.66 1.55 10.00
N ILE A 156 6.45 1.00 10.04
CA ILE A 156 5.19 1.71 10.23
C ILE A 156 4.65 1.33 11.61
N GLY A 157 4.25 2.32 12.41
CA GLY A 157 3.61 2.10 13.70
C GLY A 157 2.09 2.25 13.61
N ARG A 158 1.35 1.32 14.23
CA ARG A 158 -0.07 1.47 14.56
C ARG A 158 -0.18 1.76 16.05
N VAL A 159 -0.58 2.97 16.39
CA VAL A 159 -0.56 3.46 17.78
C VAL A 159 -1.82 4.22 18.14
N ARG A 160 -2.09 4.32 19.43
CA ARG A 160 -3.07 5.25 19.99
C ARG A 160 -2.35 6.55 20.37
N PRO A 161 -2.60 7.70 19.73
CA PRO A 161 -1.78 8.90 19.90
C PRO A 161 -1.63 9.40 21.34
N TRP A 162 -2.72 9.34 22.12
CA TRP A 162 -2.76 9.76 23.53
C TRP A 162 -2.28 8.67 24.51
N SER A 163 -1.99 7.47 24.03
CA SER A 163 -1.46 6.36 24.83
C SER A 163 -0.65 5.40 23.93
N PRO A 164 0.52 5.85 23.42
CA PRO A 164 1.20 5.15 22.33
C PRO A 164 1.80 3.80 22.73
N THR A 165 1.79 3.45 24.01
CA THR A 165 2.21 2.14 24.54
C THR A 165 1.06 1.14 24.66
N ASP A 166 -0.18 1.60 24.54
CA ASP A 166 -1.38 0.77 24.65
C ASP A 166 -1.65 0.08 23.32
N GLY A 167 -1.35 -1.22 23.25
CA GLY A 167 -1.68 -2.07 22.10
C GLY A 167 -0.97 -1.66 20.80
N ALA A 168 0.22 -1.07 20.89
CA ALA A 168 1.01 -0.71 19.71
C ALA A 168 1.36 -1.95 18.88
N SER A 169 1.29 -1.80 17.56
CA SER A 169 1.74 -2.82 16.62
C SER A 169 2.63 -2.20 15.56
N PHE A 170 3.55 -2.98 15.01
CA PHE A 170 4.52 -2.49 14.04
C PHE A 170 4.45 -3.32 12.76
N TYR A 171 4.59 -2.65 11.63
CA TYR A 171 4.57 -3.23 10.30
C TYR A 171 5.93 -2.93 9.67
N VAL A 172 6.72 -3.97 9.47
CA VAL A 172 8.14 -3.91 9.14
C VAL A 172 8.33 -4.42 7.72
N VAL A 173 8.84 -3.57 6.83
CA VAL A 173 9.23 -3.94 5.48
C VAL A 173 10.75 -4.09 5.44
N ARG A 174 11.22 -5.31 5.20
CA ARG A 174 12.64 -5.61 4.94
C ARG A 174 12.91 -5.42 3.45
N ILE A 175 13.78 -4.48 3.13
CA ILE A 175 14.01 -4.02 1.77
C ILE A 175 15.40 -4.47 1.35
N ARG A 176 15.48 -5.14 0.20
CA ARG A 176 16.71 -5.42 -0.50
C ARG A 176 16.65 -4.75 -1.87
N ALA A 177 17.49 -3.74 -2.07
CA ALA A 177 17.56 -2.97 -3.31
C ALA A 177 18.92 -3.16 -3.98
N THR A 178 18.91 -3.56 -5.25
CA THR A 178 20.12 -3.70 -6.08
C THR A 178 20.32 -2.49 -6.99
N GLU A 179 21.50 -2.41 -7.60
CA GLU A 179 21.85 -1.40 -8.61
C GLU A 179 20.91 -1.49 -9.83
#